data_AF-A0A737ESX7-F1
#
_entry.id   AF-A0A737ESX7-F1
#
_cell.length_a   1.000
_cell.length_b   1.000
_cell.length_c   1.000
_cell.angle_alpha   90.00
_cell.angle_beta   90.00
_cell.angle_gamma   90.00
#
_symmetry.space_group_name_H-M   'P 1'
#
loop_
_entity.id
_entity.type
_entity.pdbx_description
1 polymer ?
#
loop_
_entity_poly.entity_id
_entity_poly.type
_entity_poly.pdbx_seq_one_letter_code
_entity_poly.pdbx_strand_id
1 'polypeptide(L)'
;MNYLGQSMRHLVVLVEKLRVRGINFRSLTDSIDTSTSMGRFFFHIMGALTEMERELIVERIRAGLEAARSKGRIGGRRPKLTVRACNRNHSDSQSVSPGSQ
;
A
#
# COMPACT_ATOMS: atom_id res chain seq x y z
N MET A 1 12.05 1.96 3.16
CA MET A 1 11.73 1.83 1.73
C MET A 1 10.30 1.34 1.55
N ASN A 2 9.29 2.23 1.46
CA ASN A 2 7.89 1.83 1.17
C ASN A 2 7.16 2.82 0.25
N TYR A 3 7.89 3.68 -0.49
CA TYR A 3 7.29 4.77 -1.27
C TYR A 3 7.49 4.65 -2.79
N LEU A 4 8.27 3.69 -3.29
CA LEU A 4 8.65 3.66 -4.71
C LEU A 4 7.50 3.24 -5.63
N GLY A 5 6.67 2.27 -5.22
CA GLY A 5 5.59 1.76 -6.08
C GLY A 5 4.38 2.70 -6.25
N GLN A 6 4.11 3.59 -5.28
CA GLN A 6 3.11 4.66 -5.45
C GLN A 6 3.71 5.87 -6.15
N SER A 7 4.99 6.16 -5.89
CA SER A 7 5.74 7.23 -6.55
C SER A 7 5.91 6.97 -8.05
N MET A 8 6.19 5.75 -8.50
CA MET A 8 6.42 5.44 -9.92
C MET A 8 5.17 5.71 -10.80
N ARG A 9 4.00 5.22 -10.39
CA ARG A 9 2.75 5.53 -11.12
C ARG A 9 2.46 7.03 -11.13
N HIS A 10 2.72 7.70 -10.00
CA HIS A 10 2.55 9.15 -9.92
C HIS A 10 3.56 9.89 -10.83
N LEU A 11 4.78 9.37 -10.93
CA LEU A 11 5.84 9.90 -11.78
C LEU A 11 5.51 9.74 -13.26
N VAL A 12 5.00 8.59 -13.70
CA VAL A 12 4.55 8.39 -15.09
C VAL A 12 3.47 9.41 -15.45
N VAL A 13 2.47 9.59 -14.58
CA VAL A 13 1.41 10.59 -14.78
C VAL A 13 1.96 12.02 -14.77
N LEU A 14 2.93 12.32 -13.92
CA LEU A 14 3.57 13.64 -13.84
C LEU A 14 4.36 13.95 -15.10
N VAL A 15 5.17 13.00 -15.58
CA VAL A 15 5.96 13.12 -16.82
C VAL A 15 5.04 13.36 -18.01
N GLU A 16 3.91 12.66 -18.08
CA GLU A 16 2.93 12.85 -19.14
C GLU A 16 2.28 14.25 -19.09
N LYS A 17 1.97 14.75 -17.89
CA LYS A 17 1.46 16.13 -17.70
C LYS A 17 2.50 17.19 -18.08
N LEU A 18 3.78 16.95 -17.82
CA LEU A 18 4.87 17.84 -18.21
C LEU A 18 5.06 17.83 -19.74
N ARG A 19 4.91 16.66 -20.37
CA ARG A 19 4.96 16.49 -21.83
C ARG A 19 3.91 17.32 -22.55
N VAL A 20 2.66 17.29 -22.09
CA VAL A 20 1.56 18.11 -22.64
C VAL A 20 1.89 19.61 -22.59
N ARG A 21 2.73 20.04 -21.65
CA ARG A 21 3.19 21.43 -21.49
C ARG A 21 4.49 21.74 -22.24
N GLY A 22 5.04 20.77 -23.00
CA GLY A 22 6.31 20.93 -23.71
C GLY A 22 7.55 20.93 -22.80
N ILE A 23 7.43 20.47 -21.55
CA ILE A 23 8.51 20.45 -20.57
C ILE A 23 9.16 19.05 -20.58
N ASN A 24 10.47 19.01 -20.80
CA ASN A 24 11.25 17.77 -20.79
C ASN A 24 11.59 17.35 -19.36
N PHE A 25 11.39 16.06 -19.05
CA PHE A 25 11.76 15.50 -17.76
C PHE A 25 13.08 14.73 -17.88
N ARG A 26 14.06 15.13 -17.06
CA ARG A 26 15.36 14.46 -16.94
C ARG A 26 15.53 13.97 -15.52
N SER A 27 15.63 12.65 -15.33
CA SER A 27 15.99 12.08 -14.03
C SER A 27 17.51 12.16 -13.86
N LEU A 28 17.96 12.84 -12.80
CA LEU A 28 19.38 12.91 -12.42
C LEU A 28 19.92 11.58 -11.89
N THR A 29 19.04 10.74 -11.32
CA THR A 29 19.40 9.50 -10.64
C THR A 29 19.40 8.30 -11.58
N ASP A 30 18.46 8.26 -12.52
CA ASP A 30 18.30 7.13 -13.45
C ASP A 30 18.88 7.38 -14.84
N SER A 31 19.48 8.55 -15.10
CA SER A 31 19.99 8.92 -16.43
C SER A 31 18.93 8.90 -17.54
N ILE A 32 17.64 8.94 -17.19
CA ILE A 32 16.55 8.87 -18.16
C ILE A 32 16.25 10.27 -18.68
N ASP A 33 16.43 10.46 -19.99
CA ASP A 33 16.06 11.66 -20.71
C ASP A 33 14.84 11.40 -21.60
N THR A 34 13.68 11.91 -21.20
CA THR A 34 12.42 11.76 -21.96
C THR A 34 12.29 12.71 -23.17
N SER A 35 13.30 13.56 -23.42
CA SER A 35 13.32 14.44 -24.59
C SER A 35 13.45 13.66 -25.91
N THR A 36 14.11 12.50 -25.89
CA THR A 36 14.32 11.65 -27.07
C THR A 36 13.26 10.55 -27.20
N SER A 37 12.98 10.13 -28.44
CA SER A 37 12.06 9.01 -28.71
C SER A 37 12.51 7.71 -28.04
N MET A 38 13.83 7.49 -28.00
CA MET A 38 14.45 6.34 -27.35
C MET A 38 14.25 6.38 -25.82
N GLY A 39 14.49 7.53 -25.19
CA GLY A 39 14.32 7.66 -23.74
C GLY A 39 12.87 7.55 -23.29
N ARG A 40 11.90 7.99 -24.11
CA ARG A 40 10.47 7.74 -23.86
C ARG A 40 10.13 6.25 -23.93
N PHE A 41 10.61 5.56 -24.95
CA PHE A 41 10.41 4.10 -25.07
C PHE A 41 10.97 3.35 -23.87
N PHE A 42 12.20 3.67 -23.48
CA PHE A 42 12.85 3.06 -22.32
C PHE A 42 12.10 3.35 -21.02
N PHE A 43 11.62 4.59 -20.85
CA PHE A 43 10.79 4.98 -19.70
C PHE A 43 9.51 4.15 -19.60
N HIS A 44 8.82 3.90 -20.72
CA HIS A 44 7.62 3.04 -20.73
C HIS A 44 7.94 1.59 -20.36
N ILE A 45 9.04 1.02 -20.86
CA ILE A 45 9.47 -0.33 -20.48
C ILE A 45 9.78 -0.40 -18.98
N MET A 46 10.52 0.57 -18.45
CA MET A 46 10.85 0.63 -17.02
C MET A 46 9.59 0.75 -16.16
N GLY A 47 8.61 1.52 -16.60
CA GLY A 47 7.29 1.61 -15.95
C GLY A 47 6.59 0.25 -15.89
N ALA A 48 6.56 -0.48 -17.01
CA ALA A 48 5.96 -1.81 -17.09
C ALA A 48 6.70 -2.84 -16.23
N LEU A 49 8.03 -2.84 -16.23
CA LEU A 49 8.83 -3.73 -15.38
C LEU A 49 8.58 -3.49 -13.89
N THR A 50 8.49 -2.22 -13.49
CA THR A 50 8.24 -1.87 -12.08
C THR A 50 6.85 -2.33 -11.62
N GLU A 51 5.86 -2.28 -12.51
CA GLU A 51 4.52 -2.81 -12.22
C GLU A 51 4.54 -4.33 -12.04
N MET A 52 5.24 -5.04 -12.93
CA MET A 52 5.46 -6.49 -12.82
C MET A 52 6.18 -6.88 -11.52
N GLU A 53 7.26 -6.18 -11.15
CA GLU A 53 7.97 -6.44 -9.88
C GLU A 53 7.05 -6.30 -8.67
N ARG A 54 6.16 -5.30 -8.69
CA ARG A 54 5.17 -5.10 -7.63
C ARG A 54 4.18 -6.25 -7.57
N GLU A 55 3.70 -6.73 -8.71
CA GLU A 55 2.79 -7.88 -8.77
C GLU A 55 3.45 -9.14 -8.19
N LEU A 56 4.70 -9.41 -8.57
CA LEU A 56 5.47 -10.54 -8.03
C LEU A 56 5.68 -10.47 -6.51
N ILE A 57 5.95 -9.27 -5.98
CA ILE A 57 6.04 -9.05 -4.53
C ILE A 57 4.71 -9.38 -3.85
N VAL A 58 3.59 -8.92 -4.42
CA VAL A 58 2.25 -9.17 -3.88
C VAL A 58 1.93 -10.67 -3.90
N GLU A 59 2.22 -11.37 -4.99
CA GLU A 59 2.04 -12.82 -5.09
C GLU A 59 2.84 -13.57 -4.02
N ARG A 60 4.12 -13.23 -3.86
CA ARG A 60 4.97 -13.83 -2.83
C ARG A 60 4.41 -13.62 -1.42
N ILE A 61 3.91 -12.43 -1.11
CA ILE A 61 3.31 -12.12 0.19
C ILE A 61 2.04 -12.96 0.40
N ARG A 62 1.19 -13.10 -0.63
CA ARG A 62 -0.02 -13.93 -0.56
C ARG A 62 0.31 -15.39 -0.30
N ALA A 63 1.26 -15.96 -1.05
CA ALA A 63 1.72 -17.33 -0.84
C ALA A 63 2.28 -17.54 0.58
N GLY A 64 3.07 -16.58 1.08
CA GLY A 64 3.58 -16.61 2.45
C GLY A 64 2.49 -16.51 3.53
N LEU A 65 1.45 -15.70 3.30
CA LEU A 65 0.29 -15.61 4.19
C LEU A 65 -0.51 -16.91 4.22
N GLU A 66 -0.71 -17.54 3.06
CA GLU A 66 -1.41 -18.82 2.95
C GLU A 66 -0.65 -19.94 3.66
N ALA A 67 0.67 -20.04 3.43
CA ALA A 67 1.54 -20.98 4.14
C ALA A 67 1.59 -20.73 5.66
N ALA A 68 1.45 -19.48 6.11
CA ALA A 68 1.37 -19.16 7.52
C ALA A 68 0.01 -19.56 8.13
N ARG A 69 -1.09 -19.38 7.38
CA ARG A 69 -2.43 -19.78 7.80
C ARG A 69 -2.56 -21.29 7.91
N SER A 70 -2.00 -22.05 6.96
CA SER A 70 -2.00 -23.52 7.03
C SER A 70 -1.24 -24.05 8.27
N LYS A 71 -0.24 -23.31 8.74
CA LYS A 71 0.47 -23.57 10.01
C LYS A 71 -0.25 -23.06 11.26
N GLY A 72 -1.51 -22.61 11.14
CA GLY A 72 -2.34 -22.14 12.26
C GLY A 72 -2.09 -20.71 12.72
N ARG A 73 -1.31 -19.90 11.98
CA ARG A 73 -1.05 -18.51 12.38
C ARG A 73 -2.25 -17.62 12.05
N ILE A 74 -2.89 -17.08 13.10
CA ILE A 74 -3.95 -16.07 12.97
C ILE A 74 -3.29 -14.69 12.81
N GLY A 75 -3.34 -14.15 11.59
CA GLY A 75 -2.84 -12.80 11.29
C GLY A 75 -3.78 -11.69 11.76
N GLY A 76 -3.34 -10.43 11.63
CA GLY A 76 -4.14 -9.24 11.97
C GLY A 76 -3.81 -8.62 13.34
N ARG A 77 -4.55 -7.57 13.70
CA ARG A 77 -4.35 -6.84 14.96
C ARG A 77 -4.92 -7.67 16.12
N ARG A 78 -4.10 -7.90 17.16
CA ARG A 78 -4.58 -8.59 18.37
C ARG A 78 -5.75 -7.81 19.01
N PRO A 79 -6.82 -8.50 19.44
CA PRO A 79 -7.94 -7.85 20.13
C PRO A 79 -7.44 -7.14 21.39
N LYS A 80 -7.80 -5.86 21.57
CA LYS A 80 -7.43 -5.08 22.78
C LYS A 80 -8.25 -5.46 24.01
N LEU A 81 -9.47 -5.97 23.81
CA LEU A 81 -10.34 -6.45 24.87
C LEU A 81 -10.45 -7.96 24.77
N THR A 82 -10.13 -8.65 25.86
CA THR A 82 -10.48 -10.07 26.02
C THR A 82 -12.00 -10.17 26.12
N VAL A 83 -12.61 -11.22 25.55
CA VAL A 83 -14.06 -11.46 25.61
C VAL A 83 -14.60 -11.35 27.05
N ARG A 84 -13.80 -11.76 28.03
CA ARG A 84 -14.07 -11.60 29.47
C ARG A 84 -14.23 -10.16 29.97
N ALA A 85 -13.55 -9.18 29.38
CA ALA A 85 -13.70 -7.77 29.76
C ALA A 85 -15.01 -7.19 29.20
N CYS A 86 -15.46 -7.66 28.02
CA CYS A 86 -16.71 -7.23 27.41
C CYS A 86 -17.95 -7.70 28.20
N ASN A 87 -17.92 -8.93 28.72
CA ASN A 87 -19.03 -9.48 29.52
C ASN A 87 -19.16 -8.86 30.92
N ARG A 88 -18.07 -8.30 31.49
CA ARG A 88 -18.10 -7.65 32.81
C ARG A 88 -18.87 -6.33 32.79
N ASN A 89 -18.76 -5.59 31.68
CA ASN A 89 -19.41 -4.29 31.53
C ASN A 89 -20.92 -4.41 31.27
N HIS A 90 -21.42 -5.55 30.80
CA HIS A 90 -22.87 -5.80 30.67
C HIS A 90 -23.54 -6.10 32.02
N SER A 91 -22.82 -6.72 32.97
CA SER A 91 -23.32 -6.97 34.32
C SER A 91 -23.30 -5.72 35.23
N ASP A 92 -22.42 -4.75 34.97
CA ASP A 92 -22.34 -3.51 35.75
C ASP A 92 -23.33 -2.42 35.27
N SER A 93 -24.01 -2.64 34.13
CA SER A 93 -24.98 -1.69 33.56
C SER A 93 -26.42 -1.85 34.10
N GLN A 94 -26.68 -2.82 34.99
CA GLN A 94 -28.00 -3.04 35.61
C GLN A 94 -28.17 -2.41 37.01
N SER A 95 -27.19 -1.64 37.51
CA SER A 95 -27.26 -1.01 38.86
C SER A 95 -27.36 0.53 38.85
N VAL A 96 -27.60 1.18 37.71
CA VAL A 96 -27.88 2.62 37.69
C VAL A 96 -29.39 2.85 37.70
N SER A 97 -29.96 2.83 38.90
CA SER A 97 -31.34 3.29 39.14
C SER A 97 -31.48 4.78 38.83
N PRO A 98 -32.55 5.23 38.16
CA PRO A 98 -32.77 6.64 37.88
C PRO A 98 -33.46 7.34 39.06
N GLY A 99 -32.79 8.36 39.61
CA GLY A 99 -33.42 9.53 40.24
C GLY A 99 -33.93 9.39 41.67
N SER A 100 -33.48 10.30 42.52
CA SER A 100 -34.37 11.02 43.43
C SER A 100 -33.84 12.44 43.61
N GLN A 101 -34.79 13.36 43.67
CA GLN A 101 -34.66 14.82 43.72
C GLN A 101 -33.82 15.32 44.91
#